data_AF-A0A1Q7VSP3-F1
#
_entry.id   AF-A0A1Q7VSP3-F1
#
_cell.length_a   1.000
_cell.length_b   1.000
_cell.length_c   1.000
_cell.angle_alpha   90.00
_cell.angle_beta   90.00
_cell.angle_gamma   90.00
#
_symmetry.space_group_name_H-M   'P 1'
#
loop_
_entity.id
_entity.type
_entity.pdbx_description
1 polymer ?
#
loop_
_entity_poly.entity_id
_entity_poly.type
_entity_poly.pdbx_seq_one_letter_code
_entity_poly.pdbx_strand_id
1 'polypeptide(L)'
;MRQDLGDATTTIATEGAELLVERVFDAPRELVWTAMTEAEHIPQWWGPHGSSTTVAQMDVRPGGRWRFVRTVVFDVEPYNQAPGVVETTTFEELDGGRTKVSARSVFPSVEILQYVVSTGMSTGAIQSYDRLADLLTRLR
;
A
#
# COMPACT_ATOMS: atom_id res chain seq x y z
N MET A 1 -2.44 19.62 9.56
CA MET A 1 -3.51 19.06 10.42
C MET A 1 -3.59 17.57 10.12
N ARG A 2 -3.55 16.72 11.16
CA ARG A 2 -3.62 15.26 10.98
C ARG A 2 -5.07 14.84 10.71
N GLN A 3 -5.27 13.98 9.71
CA GLN A 3 -6.56 13.36 9.42
C GLN A 3 -6.47 11.85 9.67
N ASP A 4 -7.54 11.25 10.20
CA ASP A 4 -7.70 9.80 10.34
C ASP A 4 -8.78 9.31 9.38
N LEU A 5 -8.45 8.26 8.62
CA LEU A 5 -9.21 7.69 7.50
C LEU A 5 -9.32 6.16 7.61
N GLY A 6 -8.85 5.59 8.73
CA GLY A 6 -8.77 4.15 8.93
C GLY A 6 -10.09 3.50 9.34
N ASP A 7 -10.00 2.21 9.65
CA ASP A 7 -11.07 1.42 10.27
C ASP A 7 -10.56 0.66 11.50
N ALA A 8 -11.31 -0.33 11.97
CA ALA A 8 -10.94 -1.12 13.15
C ALA A 8 -9.67 -1.97 12.98
N THR A 9 -9.22 -2.21 11.76
CA THR A 9 -8.11 -3.12 11.43
C THR A 9 -6.91 -2.40 10.82
N THR A 10 -7.16 -1.29 10.13
CA THR A 10 -6.17 -0.57 9.33
C THR A 10 -6.19 0.90 9.72
N THR A 11 -5.07 1.40 10.23
CA THR A 11 -4.88 2.82 10.50
C THR A 11 -4.50 3.50 9.19
N ILE A 12 -5.19 4.59 8.85
CA ILE A 12 -4.81 5.44 7.71
C ILE A 12 -4.77 6.87 8.21
N ALA A 13 -3.61 7.51 8.17
CA ALA A 13 -3.46 8.88 8.61
C ALA A 13 -2.75 9.73 7.57
N THR A 14 -3.12 11.01 7.46
CA THR A 14 -2.39 11.98 6.65
C THR A 14 -1.85 13.11 7.51
N GLU A 15 -0.66 13.60 7.17
CA GLU A 15 -0.06 14.79 7.77
C GLU A 15 0.78 15.54 6.73
N GLY A 16 0.36 16.76 6.37
CA GLY A 16 0.99 17.49 5.28
C GLY A 16 0.82 16.73 3.96
N ALA A 17 1.93 16.43 3.29
CA ALA A 17 1.96 15.64 2.04
C ALA A 17 2.27 14.15 2.30
N GLU A 18 2.21 13.70 3.55
CA GLU A 18 2.49 12.33 3.94
C GLU A 18 1.20 11.55 4.21
N LEU A 19 1.20 10.30 3.75
CA LEU A 19 0.19 9.29 4.04
C LEU A 19 0.87 8.13 4.78
N LEU A 20 0.28 7.72 5.89
CA LEU A 20 0.67 6.54 6.65
C LEU A 20 -0.47 5.52 6.63
N VAL A 21 -0.16 4.29 6.24
CA VAL A 21 -1.07 3.13 6.32
C VAL A 21 -0.42 2.08 7.20
N GLU A 22 -1.06 1.71 8.31
CA GLU A 22 -0.56 0.67 9.22
C GLU A 22 -1.58 -0.43 9.44
N ARG A 23 -1.12 -1.69 9.47
CA ARG A 23 -1.92 -2.84 9.87
C ARG A 23 -1.06 -3.91 10.53
N VAL A 24 -1.65 -4.58 11.52
CA VAL A 24 -1.07 -5.80 12.10
C VAL A 24 -1.67 -7.01 11.40
N PHE A 25 -0.82 -7.86 10.86
CA PHE A 25 -1.18 -9.13 10.26
C PHE A 25 -0.88 -10.27 11.23
N ASP A 26 -1.83 -11.21 11.33
CA ASP A 26 -1.59 -12.49 11.97
C ASP A 26 -0.79 -13.36 10.99
N ALA A 27 0.52 -13.15 10.90
CA ALA A 27 1.47 -13.92 10.09
C ALA A 27 2.91 -13.54 10.45
N PRO A 28 3.87 -14.49 10.37
CA PRO A 28 5.27 -14.21 10.63
C PRO A 28 5.84 -13.25 9.58
N ARG A 29 6.82 -12.43 9.98
CA ARG A 29 7.36 -11.35 9.14
C ARG A 29 7.88 -11.85 7.80
N GLU A 30 8.50 -13.02 7.77
CA GLU A 30 9.00 -13.64 6.54
C GLU A 30 7.87 -13.88 5.53
N LEU A 31 6.72 -14.39 5.99
CA LEU A 31 5.57 -14.65 5.12
C LEU A 31 4.94 -13.35 4.62
N VAL A 32 4.82 -12.34 5.49
CA VAL A 32 4.32 -11.01 5.12
C VAL A 32 5.25 -10.33 4.12
N TRP A 33 6.55 -10.42 4.34
CA TRP A 33 7.57 -9.95 3.42
C TRP A 33 7.41 -10.63 2.06
N THR A 34 7.42 -11.96 2.00
CA THR A 34 7.25 -12.73 0.76
C THR A 34 5.99 -12.32 0.00
N ALA A 35 4.83 -12.23 0.68
CA ALA A 35 3.58 -11.81 0.05
C ALA A 35 3.63 -10.40 -0.54
N MET A 36 4.43 -9.49 0.05
CA MET A 36 4.57 -8.10 -0.38
C MET A 36 5.76 -7.86 -1.33
N THR A 37 6.69 -8.80 -1.48
CA THR A 37 7.93 -8.60 -2.26
C THR A 37 8.14 -9.62 -3.38
N GLU A 38 7.31 -10.66 -3.49
CA GLU A 38 7.34 -11.59 -4.61
C GLU A 38 6.25 -11.26 -5.63
N ALA A 39 6.65 -11.13 -6.90
CA ALA A 39 5.79 -10.62 -7.97
C ALA A 39 4.55 -11.49 -8.21
N GLU A 40 4.61 -12.79 -7.91
CA GLU A 40 3.51 -13.73 -8.05
C GLU A 40 2.38 -13.54 -7.02
N HIS A 41 2.67 -12.91 -5.88
CA HIS A 41 1.70 -12.68 -4.81
C HIS A 41 0.98 -11.35 -4.96
N ILE A 42 1.67 -10.34 -5.49
CA ILE A 42 1.14 -8.98 -5.63
C ILE A 42 -0.24 -8.91 -6.30
N PRO A 43 -0.53 -9.60 -7.43
CA PRO A 43 -1.84 -9.53 -8.07
C PRO A 43 -2.98 -10.12 -7.23
N GLN A 44 -2.65 -10.96 -6.24
CA GLN A 44 -3.64 -11.67 -5.42
C GLN A 44 -4.25 -10.76 -4.35
N TRP A 45 -3.50 -9.75 -3.89
CA TRP A 45 -3.94 -8.88 -2.79
C TRP A 45 -3.99 -7.39 -3.16
N TRP A 46 -3.11 -6.92 -4.05
CA TRP A 46 -2.98 -5.49 -4.27
C TRP A 46 -4.01 -4.95 -5.27
N GLY A 47 -4.77 -3.95 -4.81
CA GLY A 47 -5.78 -3.23 -5.58
C GLY A 47 -7.20 -3.47 -5.06
N PRO A 48 -8.12 -2.52 -5.25
CA PRO A 48 -9.53 -2.68 -4.88
C PRO A 48 -10.17 -3.85 -5.63
N HIS A 49 -11.29 -4.35 -5.12
CA HIS A 49 -12.03 -5.43 -5.78
C HIS A 49 -12.36 -5.04 -7.24
N GLY A 50 -12.18 -6.00 -8.17
CA GLY A 50 -12.40 -5.78 -9.60
C GLY A 50 -11.24 -5.13 -10.36
N SER A 51 -10.15 -4.75 -9.67
CA SER A 51 -8.91 -4.31 -10.33
C SER A 51 -7.97 -5.47 -10.62
N SER A 52 -7.22 -5.38 -11.72
CA SER A 52 -6.13 -6.29 -12.07
C SER A 52 -4.79 -5.58 -11.91
N THR A 53 -3.82 -6.27 -11.31
CA THR A 53 -2.48 -5.74 -11.08
C THR A 53 -1.45 -6.56 -11.87
N THR A 54 -0.59 -5.88 -12.62
CA THR A 54 0.57 -6.48 -13.31
C THR A 54 1.85 -5.86 -12.77
N VAL A 55 2.78 -6.69 -12.31
CA VAL A 55 4.10 -6.24 -11.86
C VAL A 55 5.02 -6.20 -13.08
N ALA A 56 5.34 -5.00 -13.58
CA ALA A 56 6.24 -4.83 -14.71
C ALA A 56 7.72 -5.01 -14.30
N GLN A 57 8.13 -4.49 -13.14
CA GLN A 57 9.46 -4.68 -12.59
C GLN A 57 9.47 -4.47 -11.06
N MET A 58 10.19 -5.34 -10.35
CA MET A 58 10.36 -5.23 -8.90
C MET A 58 11.80 -5.60 -8.51
N ASP A 59 12.54 -4.65 -7.92
CA ASP A 59 13.89 -4.84 -7.36
C ASP A 59 13.85 -4.45 -5.88
N VAL A 60 13.44 -5.39 -5.02
CA VAL A 60 13.28 -5.16 -3.58
C VAL A 60 14.57 -5.55 -2.86
N ARG A 61 15.32 -4.53 -2.45
CA ARG A 61 16.51 -4.58 -1.61
C ARG A 61 16.73 -3.20 -0.99
N PRO A 62 17.56 -3.03 0.05
CA PRO A 62 17.94 -1.70 0.52
C PRO A 62 18.47 -0.83 -0.64
N GLY A 63 17.81 0.31 -0.91
CA GLY A 63 18.13 1.21 -2.03
C GLY A 63 17.67 0.73 -3.42
N GLY A 64 16.90 -0.35 -3.51
CA GLY A 64 16.29 -0.87 -4.73
C GLY A 64 15.15 0.01 -5.27
N ARG A 65 14.61 -0.36 -6.44
CA ARG A 65 13.49 0.37 -7.07
C ARG A 65 12.28 -0.55 -7.21
N TRP A 66 11.15 -0.08 -6.70
CA TRP A 66 9.86 -0.70 -6.96
C TRP A 66 9.15 0.10 -8.08
N ARG A 67 8.83 -0.56 -9.22
CA ARG A 67 8.11 0.08 -10.33
C ARG A 67 6.96 -0.82 -10.79
N PHE A 68 5.78 -0.50 -10.32
CA PHE A 68 4.56 -1.04 -10.88
C PHE A 68 3.96 -0.08 -11.91
N VAL A 69 3.47 -0.63 -13.01
CA VAL A 69 2.77 0.12 -14.06
C VAL A 69 1.37 -0.47 -14.13
N ARG A 70 0.38 0.34 -13.75
CA ARG A 70 -1.03 0.06 -14.02
C ARG A 70 -1.52 0.96 -15.13
N THR A 71 -2.39 0.44 -15.97
CA THR A 71 -3.24 1.29 -16.81
C THR A 71 -4.42 1.71 -15.95
N VAL A 72 -4.35 2.93 -15.40
CA VAL A 72 -5.50 3.60 -14.81
C VAL A 72 -5.69 4.89 -15.58
N VAL A 73 -6.81 4.95 -16.31
CA VAL A 73 -7.13 6.09 -17.16
C VAL A 73 -7.73 7.18 -16.27
N PHE A 74 -6.91 8.16 -15.92
CA PHE A 74 -7.36 9.47 -15.44
C PHE A 74 -6.66 10.52 -16.31
N ASP A 75 -7.25 10.81 -17.47
CA ASP A 75 -6.77 11.79 -18.43
C ASP A 75 -7.24 13.20 -18.04
N VAL A 76 -6.79 13.66 -16.88
CA VAL A 76 -7.11 14.99 -16.35
C VAL A 76 -5.84 15.68 -15.91
N GLU A 77 -5.55 16.81 -16.57
CA GLU A 77 -4.55 17.76 -16.09
C GLU A 77 -4.93 18.27 -14.68
N PRO A 78 -3.94 18.59 -13.83
CA PRO A 78 -2.49 18.50 -14.06
C PRO A 78 -1.85 17.17 -13.60
N TYR A 79 -2.64 16.19 -13.16
CA TYR A 79 -2.14 15.02 -12.42
C TYR A 79 -1.36 14.01 -13.29
N ASN A 80 -1.50 14.08 -14.62
CA ASN A 80 -0.78 13.25 -15.57
C ASN A 80 0.73 13.59 -15.70
N GLN A 81 1.20 14.69 -15.09
CA GLN A 81 2.60 15.14 -15.16
C GLN A 81 3.35 15.13 -13.81
N ALA A 82 2.69 14.75 -12.71
CA ALA A 82 3.31 14.78 -11.39
C ALA A 82 4.43 13.73 -11.22
N PRO A 83 5.52 14.04 -10.49
CA PRO A 83 6.49 13.03 -10.07
C PRO A 83 5.82 11.88 -9.31
N GLY A 84 6.37 10.67 -9.44
CA GLY A 84 5.87 9.50 -8.72
C GLY A 84 5.93 9.69 -7.20
N VAL A 85 5.00 9.04 -6.49
CA VAL A 85 4.99 8.97 -5.03
C VAL A 85 6.11 8.03 -4.58
N VAL A 86 6.87 8.45 -3.57
CA VAL A 86 7.85 7.58 -2.91
C VAL A 86 7.16 6.87 -1.76
N GLU A 87 7.12 5.55 -1.80
CA GLU A 87 6.60 4.70 -0.71
C GLU A 87 7.75 4.00 0.00
N THR A 88 7.71 4.00 1.33
CA THR A 88 8.61 3.25 2.21
C THR A 88 7.78 2.34 3.11
N THR A 89 8.02 1.04 3.04
CA THR A 89 7.30 0.03 3.84
C THR A 89 8.25 -0.62 4.84
N THR A 90 7.86 -0.62 6.11
CA THR A 90 8.60 -1.26 7.21
C THR A 90 7.81 -2.41 7.80
N PHE A 91 8.53 -3.43 8.28
CA PHE A 91 7.97 -4.65 8.86
C PHE A 91 8.55 -4.83 10.26
N GLU A 92 7.69 -4.83 11.27
CA GLU A 92 8.05 -5.04 12.68
C GLU A 92 7.47 -6.37 13.15
N GLU A 93 8.31 -7.23 13.71
CA GLU A 93 7.87 -8.47 14.36
C GLU A 93 7.22 -8.14 15.70
N LEU A 94 6.04 -8.72 15.94
CA LEU A 94 5.30 -8.62 17.19
C LEU A 94 5.16 -10.00 17.83
N ASP A 95 4.88 -9.99 19.14
CA ASP A 95 4.58 -11.21 19.89
C ASP A 95 3.44 -12.01 19.27
N GLY A 96 3.59 -13.34 19.37
CA GLY A 96 2.63 -14.31 18.81
C GLY A 96 2.83 -14.60 17.32
N GLY A 97 4.00 -14.29 16.76
CA GLY A 97 4.26 -14.52 15.33
C GLY A 97 3.46 -13.60 14.42
N ARG A 98 3.15 -12.39 14.91
CA ARG A 98 2.40 -11.36 14.17
C ARG A 98 3.37 -10.33 13.60
N THR A 99 2.93 -9.59 12.60
CA THR A 99 3.77 -8.57 11.95
C THR A 99 3.00 -7.28 11.80
N LYS A 100 3.58 -6.17 12.25
CA LYS A 100 3.10 -4.83 11.91
C LYS A 100 3.74 -4.38 10.61
N VAL A 101 2.91 -3.96 9.66
CA VAL A 101 3.33 -3.31 8.42
C VAL A 101 2.98 -1.83 8.53
N SER A 102 3.95 -0.96 8.23
CA SER A 102 3.74 0.49 8.13
C SER A 102 4.24 0.96 6.76
N ALA A 103 3.33 1.45 5.92
CA ALA A 103 3.63 2.02 4.61
C ALA A 103 3.51 3.55 4.69
N ARG A 104 4.62 4.25 4.47
CA ARG A 104 4.70 5.71 4.42
C ARG A 104 4.87 6.15 2.98
N SER A 105 3.91 6.90 2.48
CA SER A 105 3.92 7.50 1.14
C SER A 105 4.11 9.02 1.24
N VAL A 106 5.08 9.56 0.50
CA VAL A 106 5.35 11.01 0.41
C VAL A 106 4.92 11.51 -0.97
N PHE A 107 3.90 12.36 -0.99
CA PHE A 107 3.35 12.96 -2.21
C PHE A 107 4.11 14.24 -2.60
N PRO A 108 4.13 14.62 -3.89
CA PRO A 108 4.78 15.85 -4.32
C PRO A 108 4.14 17.12 -3.72
N SER A 109 2.87 17.07 -3.32
CA SER A 109 2.19 18.19 -2.65
C SER A 109 1.01 17.71 -1.80
N VAL A 110 0.56 18.57 -0.89
CA VAL A 110 -0.63 18.34 -0.04
C VAL A 110 -1.88 18.23 -0.91
N GLU A 111 -2.00 19.06 -1.94
CA GLU A 111 -3.15 19.10 -2.84
C GLU A 111 -3.33 17.78 -3.59
N ILE A 112 -2.22 17.17 -4.05
CA ILE A 112 -2.26 15.86 -4.71
C ILE A 112 -2.72 14.77 -3.73
N LEU A 113 -2.19 14.76 -2.51
CA LEU A 113 -2.62 13.80 -1.48
C LEU A 113 -4.12 13.96 -1.18
N GLN A 114 -4.59 15.19 -0.98
CA GLN A 114 -6.00 15.45 -0.68
C GLN A 114 -6.92 15.04 -1.84
N TYR A 115 -6.51 15.28 -3.09
CA TYR A 115 -7.22 14.76 -4.26
C TYR A 115 -7.31 13.23 -4.22
N VAL A 116 -6.19 12.54 -4.03
CA VAL A 116 -6.17 11.06 -3.95
C VAL A 116 -7.05 10.54 -2.82
N VAL A 117 -7.01 11.16 -1.64
CA VAL A 117 -7.90 10.82 -0.52
C VAL A 117 -9.37 10.96 -0.92
N SER A 118 -9.73 12.05 -1.63
CA SER A 118 -11.11 12.28 -2.09
C SER A 118 -11.62 11.25 -3.10
N THR A 119 -10.72 10.56 -3.81
CA THR A 119 -11.10 9.50 -4.76
C THR A 119 -11.45 8.16 -4.11
N GLY A 120 -11.50 8.09 -2.77
CA GLY A 120 -11.80 6.85 -2.04
C GLY A 120 -10.58 5.94 -1.87
N MET A 121 -9.37 6.50 -1.88
CA MET A 121 -8.13 5.73 -1.72
C MET A 121 -8.08 4.92 -0.42
N SER A 122 -8.61 5.46 0.69
CA SER A 122 -8.63 4.75 1.98
C SER A 122 -9.40 3.43 1.89
N THR A 123 -10.57 3.44 1.25
CA THR A 123 -11.34 2.21 0.99
C THR A 123 -10.56 1.21 0.16
N GLY A 124 -9.87 1.65 -0.89
CA GLY A 124 -9.05 0.77 -1.71
C GLY A 124 -7.84 0.18 -0.97
N ALA A 125 -7.22 0.96 -0.08
CA ALA A 125 -6.12 0.52 0.76
C ALA A 125 -6.58 -0.54 1.77
N ILE A 126 -7.70 -0.29 2.46
CA ILE A 126 -8.33 -1.25 3.39
C ILE A 126 -8.63 -2.57 2.68
N GLN A 127 -9.32 -2.52 1.54
CA GLN A 127 -9.64 -3.71 0.75
C GLN A 127 -8.39 -4.48 0.31
N SER A 128 -7.33 -3.78 -0.08
CA SER A 128 -6.06 -4.43 -0.46
C SER A 128 -5.44 -5.17 0.72
N TYR A 129 -5.50 -4.57 1.91
CA TYR A 129 -4.96 -5.17 3.13
C TYR A 129 -5.83 -6.30 3.67
N ASP A 130 -7.15 -6.27 3.44
CA ASP A 130 -8.03 -7.41 3.72
C ASP A 130 -7.68 -8.61 2.84
N ARG A 131 -7.51 -8.37 1.54
CA ARG A 131 -7.09 -9.42 0.61
C ARG A 131 -5.69 -9.95 0.93
N LEU A 132 -4.80 -9.12 1.48
CA LEU A 132 -3.49 -9.56 1.96
C LEU A 132 -3.64 -10.46 3.18
N ALA A 133 -4.50 -10.11 4.14
CA ALA A 133 -4.80 -10.97 5.28
C ALA A 133 -5.37 -12.33 4.85
N ASP A 134 -6.26 -12.34 3.86
CA ASP A 134 -6.81 -13.57 3.28
C ASP A 134 -5.73 -14.40 2.55
N LEU A 135 -4.84 -13.74 1.81
CA LEU A 135 -3.71 -14.41 1.16
C LEU A 135 -2.79 -15.07 2.17
N LEU A 136 -2.42 -14.35 3.23
CA LEU A 136 -1.55 -14.87 4.28
C LEU A 136 -2.18 -16.08 4.97
N THR A 137 -3.50 -16.10 5.14
CA THR A 137 -4.22 -17.28 5.64
C THR A 137 -4.11 -18.48 4.70
N ARG A 138 -4.10 -18.27 3.38
CA ARG A 138 -3.98 -19.33 2.37
C ARG A 138 -2.56 -19.85 2.16
N LEU A 139 -1.55 -19.05 2.48
CA LEU A 139 -0.12 -19.42 2.34
C LEU A 139 0.45 -20.10 3.60
N ARG A 140 -0.34 -20.21 4.68
CA ARG A 140 0.01 -20.91 5.92
C ARG A 140 -0.03 -22.43 5.78
#